data_AF-A0A523XEK2-F1
#
_entry.id   AF-A0A523XEK2-F1
#
_cell.length_a   1.000
_cell.length_b   1.000
_cell.length_c   1.000
_cell.angle_alpha   90.00
_cell.angle_beta   90.00
_cell.angle_gamma   90.00
#
_symmetry.space_group_name_H-M   'P 1'
#
loop_
_entity.id
_entity.type
_entity.pdbx_description
1 polymer ?
#
loop_
_entity_poly.entity_id
_entity_poly.type
_entity_poly.pdbx_seq_one_letter_code
_entity_poly.pdbx_strand_id
1 'polypeptide(L)'
;MTISIFLAVSMAVTALPFNIMAQDPIYGGTLTTPLGADAHTLNPLTWGTTYEAFVLGHLYDALVQYDMENVPQNVLAKAWEYNSTLEKWIFTVVDNAYWHDGVPLTIDDVYFTYNLLWNDPAIPRRSWMFDEIVSLTVLNTTSLQIEFGYGPRPADVLLDLATTWILPEHIWEDVTDIYNFANDAPVGCGPFSFVDWVKGSFFRLAAHDDYHLGRPYIDYKVLQIISNVETGYYALSTGDIETLGAPPPELEAVAEVDPDIEIHKFLNDYWMYLGLNQRRYPNNIVEFRKAVLTGINRSEIIDIARYGRGITSPASCSLPYGEWYNPDITEYDYSVANANAMLDALGWVDTDLDDIRETSNGTVLEFELVVSADAQESVDSCRLIQEYMLDIGIDVTVNPILWDVLWPKVGGNGAGVHDYDWCYLGWVGFWSDRHPNWASWLFNKDGWWGSDDVNIPGWNSTISWQVSNLTQEIIYEQDINIVHDKLDLVQELIADDLPYLPIHFLGGVTLYRIDEFKGWVMGPTSGPDNWETWISVQLINPPAEETAGFGIIMAVLSTVAVIGFARRRRK
;
A
#
# COMPACT_ATOMS: atom_id res chain seq x y z
N MET A 1 -55.45 43.21 -44.97
CA MET A 1 -54.25 42.43 -44.60
C MET A 1 -53.64 43.15 -43.42
N THR A 2 -54.02 42.75 -42.22
CA THR A 2 -53.88 43.55 -41.00
C THR A 2 -53.25 42.63 -39.96
N ILE A 3 -51.95 42.77 -39.75
CA ILE A 3 -51.17 41.93 -38.84
C ILE A 3 -51.31 42.51 -37.44
N SER A 4 -51.83 41.71 -36.53
CA SER A 4 -51.91 41.99 -35.10
C SER A 4 -50.58 41.66 -34.45
N ILE A 5 -50.00 42.61 -33.71
CA ILE A 5 -48.83 42.38 -32.84
C ILE A 5 -49.34 42.42 -31.40
N PHE A 6 -49.33 41.27 -30.73
CA PHE A 6 -49.49 41.14 -29.30
C PHE A 6 -48.16 41.50 -28.62
N LEU A 7 -48.17 42.51 -27.75
CA LEU A 7 -47.07 42.79 -26.82
C LEU A 7 -47.15 41.79 -25.67
N ALA A 8 -46.17 40.89 -25.56
CA ALA A 8 -45.93 40.10 -24.35
C ALA A 8 -44.91 40.86 -23.48
N VAL A 9 -45.32 41.23 -22.27
CA VAL A 9 -44.44 41.79 -21.24
C VAL A 9 -43.71 40.63 -20.57
N SER A 10 -42.41 40.50 -20.83
CA SER A 10 -41.53 39.55 -20.12
C SER A 10 -41.06 40.22 -18.82
N MET A 11 -41.49 39.71 -17.67
CA MET A 11 -40.86 40.01 -16.38
C MET A 11 -39.55 39.24 -16.28
N ALA A 12 -38.42 39.94 -16.33
CA ALA A 12 -37.13 39.36 -15.99
C ALA A 12 -37.06 39.15 -14.47
N VAL A 13 -37.15 37.90 -14.03
CA VAL A 13 -36.72 37.49 -12.69
C VAL A 13 -35.20 37.39 -12.75
N THR A 14 -34.50 38.40 -12.24
CA THR A 14 -33.06 38.30 -12.00
C THR A 14 -32.84 37.35 -10.83
N ALA A 15 -32.52 36.09 -11.13
CA ALA A 15 -31.91 35.19 -10.16
C ALA A 15 -30.52 35.74 -9.84
N LEU A 16 -30.35 36.27 -8.62
CA LEU A 16 -29.02 36.53 -8.09
C LEU A 16 -28.32 35.17 -7.89
N PRO A 17 -27.09 34.98 -8.37
CA PRO A 17 -26.32 33.80 -8.01
C PRO A 17 -26.10 33.83 -6.49
N PHE A 18 -26.61 32.81 -5.79
CA PHE A 18 -26.10 32.48 -4.47
C PHE A 18 -24.65 32.06 -4.67
N ASN A 19 -23.71 32.98 -4.46
CA ASN A 19 -22.35 32.61 -4.13
C ASN A 19 -22.45 31.86 -2.80
N ILE A 20 -22.36 30.53 -2.86
CA ILE A 20 -21.94 29.75 -1.70
C ILE A 20 -20.53 30.26 -1.42
N MET A 21 -20.40 31.17 -0.45
CA MET A 21 -19.08 31.54 0.07
C MET A 21 -18.52 30.24 0.65
N ALA A 22 -17.48 29.71 0.01
CA ALA A 22 -16.62 28.72 0.67
C ALA A 22 -16.20 29.34 2.00
N GLN A 23 -16.57 28.69 3.09
CA GLN A 23 -16.24 29.15 4.43
C GLN A 23 -14.71 29.15 4.54
N ASP A 24 -14.12 30.22 5.07
CA ASP A 24 -12.67 30.31 5.23
C ASP A 24 -12.15 29.08 6.02
N PRO A 25 -10.98 28.52 5.65
CA PRO A 25 -10.44 27.35 6.33
C PRO A 25 -10.19 27.62 7.81
N ILE A 26 -10.48 26.62 8.65
CA ILE A 26 -10.31 26.71 10.10
C ILE A 26 -8.98 26.08 10.48
N TYR A 27 -8.04 26.92 10.90
CA TYR A 27 -6.73 26.48 11.38
C TYR A 27 -6.76 26.16 12.87
N GLY A 28 -5.98 25.17 13.28
CA GLY A 28 -5.76 24.81 14.67
C GLY A 28 -6.06 23.34 15.00
N GLY A 29 -5.84 22.97 16.25
CA GLY A 29 -6.22 21.66 16.78
C GLY A 29 -5.13 20.58 16.62
N THR A 30 -5.41 19.40 17.18
CA THR A 30 -4.50 18.24 17.15
C THR A 30 -5.26 17.04 16.60
N LEU A 31 -4.81 16.51 15.47
CA LEU A 31 -5.31 15.25 14.92
C LEU A 31 -4.47 14.09 15.49
N THR A 32 -5.08 13.21 16.27
CA THR A 32 -4.49 12.01 16.86
C THR A 32 -4.97 10.72 16.18
N THR A 33 -4.09 10.06 15.42
CA THR A 33 -4.41 8.76 14.79
C THR A 33 -3.54 7.64 15.34
N PRO A 34 -4.00 6.37 15.28
CA PRO A 34 -3.24 5.26 15.82
C PRO A 34 -2.08 4.83 14.90
N LEU A 35 -1.01 4.35 15.52
CA LEU A 35 0.09 3.65 14.88
C LEU A 35 0.21 2.25 15.51
N GLY A 36 0.16 1.19 14.71
CA GLY A 36 0.06 -0.19 15.22
C GLY A 36 1.28 -0.67 16.01
N ALA A 37 2.46 -0.12 15.73
CA ALA A 37 3.69 -0.40 16.45
C ALA A 37 4.63 0.81 16.43
N ASP A 38 5.59 0.83 17.35
CA ASP A 38 6.63 1.87 17.39
C ASP A 38 7.67 1.68 16.29
N ALA A 39 8.34 2.76 15.91
CA ALA A 39 9.45 2.73 14.95
C ALA A 39 10.73 2.18 15.60
N HIS A 40 11.60 1.56 14.80
CA HIS A 40 12.97 1.25 15.21
C HIS A 40 13.96 2.31 14.72
N THR A 41 13.68 2.89 13.56
CA THR A 41 14.46 3.97 12.94
C THR A 41 13.56 5.01 12.30
N LEU A 42 14.02 6.25 12.22
CA LEU A 42 13.41 7.32 11.41
C LEU A 42 14.34 7.69 10.24
N ASN A 43 15.13 6.73 9.76
CA ASN A 43 15.99 6.90 8.61
C ASN A 43 15.21 6.60 7.31
N PRO A 44 15.01 7.60 6.41
CA PRO A 44 14.32 7.42 5.13
C PRO A 44 14.97 6.40 4.18
N LEU A 45 16.23 6.01 4.42
CA LEU A 45 16.97 5.05 3.61
C LEU A 45 16.96 3.61 4.15
N THR A 46 16.60 3.40 5.42
CA THR A 46 16.73 2.08 6.08
C THR A 46 15.49 1.60 6.85
N TRP A 47 14.37 2.31 6.75
CA TRP A 47 13.10 1.84 7.32
C TRP A 47 12.70 0.48 6.74
N GLY A 48 12.17 -0.39 7.60
CA GLY A 48 11.81 -1.77 7.28
C GLY A 48 10.33 -2.09 7.45
N THR A 49 9.56 -1.20 8.09
CA THR A 49 8.15 -1.43 8.39
C THR A 49 7.24 -0.38 7.75
N THR A 50 5.97 -0.74 7.52
CA THR A 50 4.95 0.22 7.06
C THR A 50 4.70 1.33 8.08
N TYR A 51 4.89 1.07 9.39
CA TYR A 51 4.74 2.07 10.45
C TYR A 51 5.81 3.16 10.36
N GLU A 52 7.08 2.78 10.16
CA GLU A 52 8.17 3.74 9.95
C GLU A 52 7.94 4.57 8.68
N ALA A 53 7.51 3.92 7.60
CA ALA A 53 7.17 4.60 6.36
C ALA A 53 6.07 5.64 6.55
N PHE A 54 5.06 5.30 7.35
CA PHE A 54 3.94 6.16 7.64
C PHE A 54 4.36 7.42 8.41
N VAL A 55 5.21 7.28 9.42
CA VAL A 55 5.78 8.44 10.15
C VAL A 55 6.61 9.30 9.19
N LEU A 56 7.48 8.68 8.39
CA LEU A 56 8.38 9.38 7.46
C LEU A 56 7.64 10.12 6.34
N GLY A 57 6.52 9.58 5.87
CA GLY A 57 5.70 10.23 4.84
C GLY A 57 5.10 11.57 5.28
N HIS A 58 4.97 11.83 6.59
CA HIS A 58 4.57 13.15 7.09
C HIS A 58 5.72 14.17 7.04
N LEU A 59 6.96 13.66 7.13
CA LEU A 59 8.18 14.43 7.35
C LEU A 59 8.90 14.77 6.03
N TYR A 60 8.87 13.86 5.06
CA TYR A 60 9.65 13.98 3.83
C TYR A 60 8.78 13.91 2.58
N ASP A 61 9.16 14.70 1.58
CA ASP A 61 8.55 14.67 0.25
C ASP A 61 9.47 14.05 -0.79
N ALA A 62 8.85 13.49 -1.82
CA ALA A 62 9.48 13.01 -3.04
C ALA A 62 9.30 14.03 -4.18
N LEU A 63 9.90 13.76 -5.34
CA LEU A 63 9.67 14.59 -6.54
C LEU A 63 8.20 14.60 -6.96
N VAL A 64 7.54 13.46 -6.87
CA VAL A 64 6.12 13.28 -7.22
C VAL A 64 5.44 12.46 -6.12
N GLN A 65 4.11 12.46 -6.10
CA GLN A 65 3.30 11.63 -5.19
C GLN A 65 2.12 11.10 -6.00
N TYR A 66 1.57 9.94 -5.65
CA TYR A 66 0.32 9.48 -6.26
C TYR A 66 -0.86 9.89 -5.38
N ASP A 67 -1.90 10.46 -5.98
CA ASP A 67 -3.19 10.70 -5.31
C ASP A 67 -3.95 9.38 -5.09
N MET A 68 -5.15 9.49 -4.50
CA MET A 68 -5.99 8.34 -4.24
C MET A 68 -6.57 7.69 -5.49
N GLU A 69 -6.69 8.43 -6.58
CA GLU A 69 -7.05 7.93 -7.90
C GLU A 69 -5.84 7.37 -8.68
N ASN A 70 -4.68 7.28 -8.03
CA ASN A 70 -3.42 6.77 -8.57
C ASN A 70 -2.87 7.57 -9.76
N VAL A 71 -3.13 8.87 -9.79
CA VAL A 71 -2.54 9.80 -10.76
C VAL A 71 -1.29 10.44 -10.12
N PRO A 72 -0.15 10.48 -10.84
CA PRO A 72 1.03 11.18 -10.35
C PRO A 72 0.76 12.69 -10.26
N GLN A 73 0.94 13.23 -9.07
CA GLN A 73 0.79 14.62 -8.70
C GLN A 73 2.14 15.32 -8.56
N ASN A 74 2.13 16.61 -8.88
CA ASN A 74 3.25 17.50 -8.65
C ASN A 74 3.45 17.72 -7.14
N VAL A 75 4.65 17.47 -6.63
CA VAL A 75 5.08 17.82 -5.26
C VAL A 75 6.32 18.69 -5.37
N LEU A 76 7.52 18.14 -5.12
CA LEU A 76 8.75 18.90 -5.30
C LEU A 76 9.05 19.15 -6.77
N ALA A 77 8.65 18.26 -7.69
CA ALA A 77 8.65 18.52 -9.12
C ALA A 77 7.33 19.19 -9.54
N LYS A 78 7.42 20.41 -10.09
CA LYS A 78 6.27 21.13 -10.66
C LYS A 78 5.97 20.76 -12.11
N ALA A 79 6.91 20.08 -12.77
CA ALA A 79 6.77 19.54 -14.12
C ALA A 79 7.87 18.51 -14.39
N TRP A 80 7.60 17.57 -15.28
CA TRP A 80 8.60 16.67 -15.85
C TRP A 80 8.36 16.44 -17.34
N GLU A 81 9.44 16.20 -18.07
CA GLU A 81 9.43 15.87 -19.49
C GLU A 81 10.28 14.62 -19.73
N TYR A 82 9.89 13.79 -20.69
CA TYR A 82 10.65 12.60 -21.07
C TYR A 82 10.77 12.45 -22.59
N ASN A 83 11.80 11.74 -23.05
CA ASN A 83 11.99 11.45 -24.47
C ASN A 83 11.11 10.27 -24.93
N SER A 84 11.01 10.04 -26.24
CA SER A 84 10.17 8.97 -26.81
C SER A 84 10.59 7.54 -26.44
N THR A 85 11.77 7.35 -25.85
CA THR A 85 12.23 6.05 -25.34
C THR A 85 12.07 5.93 -23.82
N LEU A 86 11.70 7.03 -23.16
CA LEU A 86 11.58 7.19 -21.70
C LEU A 86 12.85 6.83 -20.91
N GLU A 87 13.99 6.86 -21.58
CA GLU A 87 15.32 6.69 -20.97
C GLU A 87 15.80 8.01 -20.35
N LYS A 88 15.24 9.14 -20.78
CA LYS A 88 15.70 10.46 -20.40
C LYS A 88 14.57 11.29 -19.84
N TRP A 89 14.70 11.67 -18.57
CA TRP A 89 13.73 12.48 -17.83
C TRP A 89 14.35 13.79 -17.39
N ILE A 90 13.57 14.87 -17.48
CA ILE A 90 13.94 16.20 -16.96
C ILE A 90 12.87 16.61 -15.97
N PHE A 91 13.25 16.74 -14.71
CA PHE A 91 12.38 17.22 -13.63
C PHE A 91 12.67 18.69 -13.35
N THR A 92 11.61 19.50 -13.25
CA THR A 92 11.71 20.90 -12.82
C THR A 92 11.21 21.01 -11.39
N VAL A 93 12.08 21.42 -10.47
CA VAL A 93 11.82 21.50 -9.04
C VAL A 93 11.24 22.86 -8.66
N VAL A 94 10.40 22.89 -7.62
CA VAL A 94 9.86 24.12 -7.01
C VAL A 94 10.97 24.99 -6.42
N ASP A 95 10.74 26.30 -6.37
CA ASP A 95 11.70 27.30 -5.85
C ASP A 95 11.26 27.92 -4.52
N ASN A 96 10.15 27.43 -3.95
CA ASN A 96 9.56 27.89 -2.69
C ASN A 96 9.55 26.82 -1.59
N ALA A 97 10.33 25.75 -1.75
CA ALA A 97 10.44 24.69 -0.75
C ALA A 97 11.55 24.99 0.27
N TYR A 98 11.27 24.63 1.53
CA TYR A 98 12.18 24.79 2.67
C TYR A 98 12.23 23.48 3.46
N TRP A 99 13.39 23.20 4.03
CA TRP A 99 13.55 22.20 5.07
C TRP A 99 12.92 22.69 6.38
N HIS A 100 12.56 21.77 7.28
CA HIS A 100 11.95 22.11 8.57
C HIS A 100 12.84 22.96 9.48
N ASP A 101 14.14 23.03 9.22
CA ASP A 101 15.09 23.90 9.92
C ASP A 101 15.24 25.30 9.27
N GLY A 102 14.46 25.58 8.23
CA GLY A 102 14.41 26.86 7.51
C GLY A 102 15.45 27.01 6.39
N VAL A 103 16.29 26.00 6.15
CA VAL A 103 17.20 26.00 5.00
C VAL A 103 16.40 25.84 3.71
N PRO A 104 16.62 26.65 2.66
CA PRO A 104 15.95 26.45 1.37
C PRO A 104 16.30 25.09 0.76
N LEU A 105 15.30 24.37 0.25
CA LEU A 105 15.50 23.16 -0.54
C LEU A 105 15.86 23.58 -1.97
N THR A 106 16.94 23.01 -2.50
CA THR A 106 17.48 23.37 -3.82
C THR A 106 17.64 22.15 -4.72
N ILE A 107 18.02 22.38 -5.98
CA ILE A 107 18.34 21.30 -6.91
C ILE A 107 19.55 20.47 -6.45
N ASP A 108 20.42 21.03 -5.59
CA ASP A 108 21.61 20.36 -5.07
C ASP A 108 21.21 19.25 -4.09
N ASP A 109 20.19 19.46 -3.24
CA ASP A 109 19.62 18.41 -2.37
C ASP A 109 19.04 17.24 -3.16
N VAL A 110 18.33 17.56 -4.25
CA VAL A 110 17.74 16.56 -5.14
C VAL A 110 18.84 15.77 -5.85
N TYR A 111 19.85 16.47 -6.38
CA TYR A 111 21.02 15.83 -6.98
C TYR A 111 21.77 14.97 -5.96
N PHE A 112 22.04 15.49 -4.77
CA PHE A 112 22.70 14.79 -3.67
C PHE A 112 21.99 13.47 -3.36
N THR A 113 20.67 13.52 -3.17
CA THR A 113 19.85 12.34 -2.84
C THR A 113 20.00 11.24 -3.89
N TYR A 114 19.74 11.57 -5.16
CA TYR A 114 19.83 10.58 -6.24
C TYR A 114 21.25 10.12 -6.50
N ASN A 115 22.24 11.01 -6.37
CA ASN A 115 23.65 10.67 -6.53
C ASN A 115 24.12 9.72 -5.43
N LEU A 116 23.67 9.94 -4.19
CA LEU A 116 23.95 9.07 -3.05
C LEU A 116 23.38 7.66 -3.29
N LEU A 117 22.10 7.59 -3.65
CA LEU A 117 21.41 6.33 -3.94
C LEU A 117 22.02 5.59 -5.14
N TRP A 118 22.51 6.32 -6.14
CA TRP A 118 23.19 5.75 -7.30
C TRP A 118 24.58 5.20 -7.01
N ASN A 119 25.35 5.85 -6.13
CA ASN A 119 26.78 5.53 -5.95
C ASN A 119 27.11 4.78 -4.66
N ASP A 120 26.19 4.70 -3.69
CA ASP A 120 26.42 4.00 -2.43
C ASP A 120 25.72 2.62 -2.39
N PRO A 121 26.46 1.53 -2.68
CA PRO A 121 25.89 0.18 -2.66
C PRO A 121 25.54 -0.32 -1.25
N ALA A 122 25.92 0.42 -0.19
CA ALA A 122 25.57 0.07 1.19
C ALA A 122 24.12 0.43 1.52
N ILE A 123 23.42 1.17 0.67
CA ILE A 123 22.00 1.49 0.82
C ILE A 123 21.18 0.36 0.17
N PRO A 124 20.62 -0.59 0.93
CA PRO A 124 19.92 -1.72 0.35
C PRO A 124 18.57 -1.32 -0.26
N ARG A 125 18.04 -0.16 0.13
CA ARG A 125 16.68 0.23 -0.21
C ARG A 125 16.63 0.75 -1.65
N ARG A 126 15.97 -0.04 -2.50
CA ARG A 126 15.74 0.24 -3.93
C ARG A 126 17.01 0.49 -4.74
N SER A 127 18.14 -0.10 -4.35
CA SER A 127 19.38 -0.04 -5.13
C SER A 127 19.16 -0.46 -6.59
N TRP A 128 18.30 -1.47 -6.81
CA TRP A 128 17.91 -1.95 -8.15
C TRP A 128 17.37 -0.85 -9.07
N MET A 129 16.71 0.18 -8.51
CA MET A 129 16.24 1.34 -9.27
C MET A 129 17.41 2.22 -9.70
N PHE A 130 18.35 2.49 -8.79
CA PHE A 130 19.41 3.45 -9.06
C PHE A 130 20.58 2.83 -9.83
N ASP A 131 20.76 1.50 -9.79
CA ASP A 131 21.76 0.75 -10.56
C ASP A 131 21.68 0.99 -12.08
N GLU A 132 20.48 1.32 -12.58
CA GLU A 132 20.25 1.61 -14.00
C GLU A 132 20.49 3.07 -14.39
N ILE A 133 20.70 3.98 -13.43
CA ILE A 133 21.06 5.36 -13.77
C ILE A 133 22.41 5.32 -14.49
N VAL A 134 22.48 5.91 -15.69
CA VAL A 134 23.70 6.06 -16.47
C VAL A 134 24.22 7.49 -16.45
N SER A 135 23.34 8.46 -16.16
CA SER A 135 23.73 9.86 -16.00
C SER A 135 22.76 10.63 -15.11
N LEU A 136 23.31 11.50 -14.27
CA LEU A 136 22.60 12.45 -13.45
C LEU A 136 23.20 13.84 -13.69
N THR A 137 22.42 14.80 -14.21
CA THR A 137 22.94 16.12 -14.62
C THR A 137 22.04 17.25 -14.17
N VAL A 138 22.57 18.17 -13.35
CA VAL A 138 21.93 19.46 -13.06
C VAL A 138 22.02 20.36 -14.29
N LEU A 139 20.89 20.65 -14.92
CA LEU A 139 20.83 21.47 -16.14
C LEU A 139 20.85 22.97 -15.82
N ASN A 140 20.24 23.36 -14.70
CA ASN A 140 20.17 24.71 -14.17
C ASN A 140 19.76 24.66 -12.69
N THR A 141 19.58 25.81 -12.05
CA THR A 141 19.24 25.94 -10.61
C THR A 141 17.92 25.29 -10.18
N THR A 142 17.10 24.82 -11.12
CA THR A 142 15.77 24.22 -10.86
C THR A 142 15.52 22.94 -11.65
N SER A 143 16.49 22.44 -12.43
CA SER A 143 16.24 21.31 -13.32
C SER A 143 17.29 20.22 -13.20
N LEU A 144 16.82 19.01 -12.97
CA LEU A 144 17.63 17.79 -12.91
C LEU A 144 17.25 16.88 -14.06
N GLN A 145 18.27 16.42 -14.79
CA GLN A 145 18.12 15.38 -15.81
C GLN A 145 18.57 14.05 -15.22
N ILE A 146 17.72 13.03 -15.33
CA ILE A 146 18.05 11.64 -15.01
C ILE A 146 18.01 10.85 -16.32
N GLU A 147 19.10 10.15 -16.61
CA GLU A 147 19.20 9.24 -17.75
C GLU A 147 19.37 7.82 -17.21
N PHE A 148 18.47 6.94 -17.62
CA PHE A 148 18.50 5.52 -17.32
C PHE A 148 19.10 4.76 -18.51
N GLY A 149 19.74 3.64 -18.24
CA GLY A 149 20.27 2.73 -19.25
C GLY A 149 19.17 2.11 -20.11
N TYR A 150 19.58 1.38 -21.15
CA TYR A 150 18.66 0.62 -21.99
C TYR A 150 18.07 -0.54 -21.18
N GLY A 151 16.86 -0.35 -20.65
CA GLY A 151 16.21 -1.29 -19.74
C GLY A 151 14.78 -0.85 -19.36
N PRO A 152 13.94 -1.78 -18.87
CA PRO A 152 12.47 -1.69 -18.98
C PRO A 152 11.87 -0.76 -17.94
N ARG A 153 11.56 0.51 -18.27
CA ARG A 153 11.14 1.49 -17.24
C ARG A 153 10.16 2.63 -17.54
N PRO A 154 9.61 2.86 -18.74
CA PRO A 154 8.80 4.04 -19.02
C PRO A 154 7.82 4.50 -17.94
N ALA A 155 7.15 3.57 -17.27
CA ALA A 155 6.02 3.96 -16.44
C ALA A 155 6.09 3.42 -14.99
N ASP A 156 7.24 2.87 -14.60
CA ASP A 156 7.65 2.68 -13.19
C ASP A 156 8.50 3.84 -12.64
N VAL A 157 9.17 4.66 -13.49
CA VAL A 157 10.05 5.76 -13.02
C VAL A 157 9.35 6.72 -12.07
N LEU A 158 8.13 7.18 -12.39
CA LEU A 158 7.43 8.12 -11.51
C LEU A 158 7.02 7.47 -10.19
N LEU A 159 6.63 6.20 -10.17
CA LEU A 159 6.31 5.47 -8.96
C LEU A 159 7.54 5.26 -8.07
N ASP A 160 8.63 4.87 -8.71
CA ASP A 160 9.95 4.71 -8.13
C ASP A 160 10.44 6.00 -7.47
N LEU A 161 10.33 7.12 -8.18
CA LEU A 161 10.66 8.44 -7.66
C LEU A 161 9.66 8.91 -6.61
N ALA A 162 8.37 8.59 -6.73
CA ALA A 162 7.33 8.98 -5.76
C ALA A 162 7.53 8.37 -4.39
N THR A 163 8.23 7.24 -4.35
CA THR A 163 8.50 6.56 -3.11
C THR A 163 9.91 6.89 -2.58
N THR A 164 10.67 7.75 -3.27
CA THR A 164 12.04 8.17 -2.95
C THR A 164 12.06 9.58 -2.37
N TRP A 165 12.20 9.66 -1.05
CA TRP A 165 12.23 10.91 -0.31
C TRP A 165 13.54 11.70 -0.49
N ILE A 166 13.43 13.01 -0.71
CA ILE A 166 14.58 13.91 -0.84
C ILE A 166 15.20 14.16 0.53
N LEU A 167 16.53 14.16 0.58
CA LEU A 167 17.33 14.34 1.79
C LEU A 167 17.99 15.72 1.83
N PRO A 168 18.08 16.37 3.00
CA PRO A 168 18.83 17.60 3.17
C PRO A 168 20.34 17.35 3.05
N GLU A 169 20.96 17.84 1.97
CA GLU A 169 22.39 17.63 1.72
C GLU A 169 23.23 18.09 2.92
N HIS A 170 22.90 19.26 3.48
CA HIS A 170 23.61 19.88 4.61
C HIS A 170 23.58 19.10 5.93
N ILE A 171 22.78 18.02 6.01
CA ILE A 171 22.75 17.10 7.16
C ILE A 171 23.37 15.76 6.75
N TRP A 172 22.99 15.25 5.58
CA TRP A 172 23.33 13.90 5.17
C TRP A 172 24.73 13.77 4.58
N GLU A 173 25.36 14.86 4.12
CA GLU A 173 26.74 14.83 3.60
C GLU A 173 27.76 14.41 4.67
N ASP A 174 27.48 14.68 5.94
CA ASP A 174 28.34 14.34 7.08
C ASP A 174 28.04 12.96 7.69
N VAL A 175 27.02 12.25 7.20
CA VAL A 175 26.62 10.92 7.71
C VAL A 175 27.52 9.85 7.11
N THR A 176 28.49 9.40 7.91
CA THR A 176 29.50 8.40 7.47
C THR A 176 29.05 6.94 7.59
N ASP A 177 28.04 6.66 8.42
CA ASP A 177 27.44 5.33 8.60
C ASP A 177 25.93 5.43 8.40
N ILE A 178 25.54 5.57 7.12
CA ILE A 178 24.14 5.74 6.71
C ILE A 178 23.27 4.58 7.20
N TYR A 179 23.82 3.36 7.19
CA TYR A 179 23.06 2.16 7.56
C TYR A 179 22.64 2.17 9.03
N ASN A 180 23.52 2.63 9.94
CA ASN A 180 23.23 2.65 11.38
C ASN A 180 22.77 4.03 11.90
N PHE A 181 22.64 5.02 11.03
CA PHE A 181 22.13 6.33 11.41
C PHE A 181 20.64 6.23 11.73
N ALA A 182 20.26 6.33 13.01
CA ALA A 182 18.87 6.17 13.45
C ALA A 182 17.95 7.36 13.06
N ASN A 183 18.56 8.53 12.84
CA ASN A 183 17.87 9.78 12.50
C ASN A 183 16.74 10.15 13.48
N ASP A 184 16.98 10.04 14.80
CA ASP A 184 15.94 10.18 15.85
C ASP A 184 15.21 11.55 15.91
N ALA A 185 15.75 12.58 15.24
CA ALA A 185 15.14 13.91 15.12
C ALA A 185 15.21 14.36 13.65
N PRO A 186 14.40 13.75 12.77
CA PRO A 186 14.48 13.94 11.33
C PRO A 186 14.14 15.38 10.94
N VAL A 187 14.98 15.98 10.10
CA VAL A 187 14.69 17.21 9.36
C VAL A 187 14.29 16.80 7.95
N GLY A 188 13.06 17.11 7.56
CA GLY A 188 12.54 16.88 6.22
C GLY A 188 11.92 18.14 5.63
N CYS A 189 11.13 17.99 4.57
CA CYS A 189 10.52 19.09 3.83
C CYS A 189 9.00 18.92 3.65
N GLY A 190 8.43 17.87 4.22
CA GLY A 190 7.01 17.53 4.15
C GLY A 190 6.11 18.44 4.98
N PRO A 191 4.80 18.13 5.02
CA PRO A 191 3.75 18.97 5.60
C PRO A 191 3.83 19.08 7.12
N PHE A 192 4.48 18.11 7.79
CA PHE A 192 4.70 18.16 9.23
C PHE A 192 6.18 18.03 9.55
N SER A 193 6.60 18.72 10.60
CA SER A 193 7.93 18.69 11.17
C SER A 193 7.95 17.87 12.45
N PHE A 194 9.09 17.23 12.74
CA PHE A 194 9.25 16.45 13.96
C PHE A 194 9.28 17.34 15.21
N VAL A 195 8.53 16.95 16.26
CA VAL A 195 8.56 17.64 17.56
C VAL A 195 9.15 16.75 18.65
N ASP A 196 8.55 15.58 18.89
CA ASP A 196 9.00 14.67 19.93
C ASP A 196 8.56 13.22 19.65
N TRP A 197 9.33 12.27 20.18
CA TRP A 197 9.07 10.84 20.12
C TRP A 197 9.19 10.22 21.51
N VAL A 198 8.03 9.95 22.11
CA VAL A 198 7.96 9.21 23.37
C VAL A 198 7.84 7.73 23.04
N LYS A 199 8.98 7.03 23.08
CA LYS A 199 9.10 5.59 22.77
C LYS A 199 8.01 4.76 23.46
N GLY A 200 7.32 3.93 22.67
CA GLY A 200 6.21 3.09 23.07
C GLY A 200 4.91 3.83 23.37
N SER A 201 4.86 5.16 23.20
CA SER A 201 3.69 5.98 23.45
C SER A 201 3.22 6.74 22.21
N PHE A 202 3.96 7.74 21.71
CA PHE A 202 3.51 8.53 20.55
C PHE A 202 4.65 9.25 19.82
N PHE A 203 4.38 9.62 18.56
CA PHE A 203 5.08 10.68 17.85
C PHE A 203 4.22 11.94 17.84
N ARG A 204 4.85 13.10 18.03
CA ARG A 204 4.21 14.40 17.86
C ARG A 204 4.90 15.14 16.73
N LEU A 205 4.11 15.58 15.77
CA LEU A 205 4.54 16.33 14.60
C LEU A 205 3.79 17.67 14.57
N ALA A 206 4.44 18.76 14.18
CA ALA A 206 3.84 20.09 14.05
C ALA A 206 3.68 20.46 12.59
N ALA A 207 2.60 21.16 12.23
CA ALA A 207 2.42 21.68 10.88
C ALA A 207 3.63 22.51 10.45
N HIS A 208 4.07 22.28 9.22
CA HIS A 208 5.12 23.06 8.60
C HIS A 208 4.50 24.35 8.04
N ASP A 209 4.67 25.45 8.78
CA ASP A 209 4.07 26.76 8.47
C ASP A 209 4.38 27.24 7.04
N ASP A 210 5.59 26.99 6.56
CA ASP A 210 6.10 27.37 5.24
C ASP A 210 6.04 26.22 4.22
N TYR A 211 5.17 25.23 4.42
CA TYR A 211 5.03 24.12 3.48
C TYR A 211 4.66 24.61 2.07
N HIS A 212 5.40 24.13 1.06
CA HIS A 212 5.38 24.71 -0.29
C HIS A 212 4.06 24.52 -1.07
N LEU A 213 3.23 23.54 -0.67
CA LEU A 213 1.86 23.34 -1.18
C LEU A 213 0.78 24.04 -0.34
N GLY A 214 1.19 24.75 0.72
CA GLY A 214 0.31 25.42 1.67
C GLY A 214 0.29 24.72 3.02
N ARG A 215 0.36 25.50 4.11
CA ARG A 215 0.33 25.00 5.49
C ARG A 215 -0.87 24.07 5.73
N PRO A 216 -0.68 22.88 6.33
CA PRO A 216 -1.79 22.08 6.85
C PRO A 216 -2.71 22.88 7.77
N TYR A 217 -4.01 22.56 7.77
CA TYR A 217 -4.96 23.30 8.61
C TYR A 217 -4.79 22.98 10.11
N ILE A 218 -4.51 21.72 10.46
CA ILE A 218 -4.25 21.29 11.84
C ILE A 218 -2.89 21.80 12.34
N ASP A 219 -2.74 22.05 13.65
CA ASP A 219 -1.45 22.48 14.23
C ASP A 219 -0.52 21.31 14.53
N TYR A 220 -1.09 20.21 15.01
CA TYR A 220 -0.34 19.03 15.40
C TYR A 220 -0.96 17.75 14.83
N LYS A 221 -0.10 16.84 14.40
CA LYS A 221 -0.41 15.44 14.14
C LYS A 221 0.23 14.60 15.23
N VAL A 222 -0.57 13.80 15.93
CA VAL A 222 -0.09 12.83 16.92
C VAL A 222 -0.33 11.43 16.38
N LEU A 223 0.73 10.63 16.34
CA LEU A 223 0.66 9.21 16.00
C LEU A 223 0.76 8.41 17.29
N GLN A 224 -0.38 7.98 17.82
CA GLN A 224 -0.48 7.29 19.11
C GLN A 224 -0.24 5.79 18.93
N ILE A 225 0.71 5.22 19.65
CA ILE A 225 1.07 3.80 19.52
C ILE A 225 0.00 2.96 20.22
N ILE A 226 -0.78 2.22 19.43
CA ILE A 226 -1.87 1.34 19.89
C ILE A 226 -1.83 0.06 19.07
N SER A 227 -1.42 -1.04 19.70
CA SER A 227 -1.29 -2.35 19.04
C SER A 227 -2.52 -3.25 19.19
N ASN A 228 -3.44 -2.91 20.10
CA ASN A 228 -4.63 -3.70 20.39
C ASN A 228 -5.89 -2.98 19.91
N VAL A 229 -6.68 -3.66 19.06
CA VAL A 229 -7.84 -3.06 18.39
C VAL A 229 -8.96 -2.68 19.35
N GLU A 230 -9.19 -3.45 20.43
CA GLU A 230 -10.20 -3.13 21.44
C GLU A 230 -9.85 -1.87 22.23
N THR A 231 -8.55 -1.70 22.55
CA THR A 231 -8.03 -0.47 23.17
C THR A 231 -8.17 0.71 22.22
N GLY A 232 -7.87 0.50 20.93
CA GLY A 232 -8.05 1.51 19.88
C GLY A 232 -9.51 1.91 19.72
N TYR A 233 -10.45 0.98 19.77
CA TYR A 233 -11.88 1.27 19.69
C TYR A 233 -12.38 2.07 20.89
N TYR A 234 -11.93 1.74 22.10
CA TYR A 234 -12.24 2.54 23.27
C TYR A 234 -11.75 3.98 23.11
N ALA A 235 -10.49 4.16 22.68
CA ALA A 235 -9.92 5.48 22.41
C ALA A 235 -10.69 6.25 21.32
N LEU A 236 -11.12 5.57 20.26
CA LEU A 236 -11.96 6.17 19.21
C LEU A 236 -13.30 6.64 19.78
N SER A 237 -13.94 5.81 20.62
CA SER A 237 -15.26 6.12 21.21
C SER A 237 -15.22 7.28 22.20
N THR A 238 -14.08 7.49 22.89
CA THR A 238 -13.87 8.61 23.82
C THR A 238 -13.38 9.88 23.12
N GLY A 239 -13.02 9.81 21.84
CA GLY A 239 -12.42 10.92 21.10
C GLY A 239 -10.93 11.13 21.38
N ASP A 240 -10.24 10.14 21.94
CA ASP A 240 -8.79 10.19 22.18
C ASP A 240 -7.97 9.92 20.89
N ILE A 241 -8.59 9.29 19.89
CA ILE A 241 -8.08 9.15 18.52
C ILE A 241 -9.22 9.38 17.51
N GLU A 242 -8.91 9.76 16.27
CA GLU A 242 -9.96 10.03 15.26
C GLU A 242 -10.17 8.91 14.25
N THR A 243 -9.27 7.93 14.14
CA THR A 243 -9.45 6.80 13.20
C THR A 243 -9.12 5.46 13.85
N LEU A 244 -9.68 4.38 13.31
CA LEU A 244 -9.32 3.00 13.68
C LEU A 244 -9.46 2.07 12.48
N GLY A 245 -8.35 1.49 12.04
CA GLY A 245 -8.34 0.49 10.97
C GLY A 245 -8.68 -0.92 11.47
N ALA A 246 -9.28 -1.71 10.58
CA ALA A 246 -9.54 -3.13 10.74
C ALA A 246 -10.22 -3.55 12.08
N PRO A 247 -11.31 -2.90 12.51
CA PRO A 247 -12.05 -3.35 13.68
C PRO A 247 -12.62 -4.77 13.44
N PRO A 248 -12.77 -5.61 14.47
CA PRO A 248 -13.56 -6.84 14.37
C PRO A 248 -15.04 -6.52 14.11
N PRO A 249 -15.82 -7.45 13.50
CA PRO A 249 -17.22 -7.20 13.14
C PRO A 249 -18.12 -6.76 14.30
N GLU A 250 -17.86 -7.24 15.51
CA GLU A 250 -18.61 -6.85 16.70
C GLU A 250 -18.45 -5.37 17.03
N LEU A 251 -17.24 -4.82 16.85
CA LEU A 251 -16.97 -3.40 17.09
C LEU A 251 -17.44 -2.51 15.94
N GLU A 252 -17.42 -3.03 14.71
CA GLU A 252 -18.05 -2.37 13.55
C GLU A 252 -19.55 -2.15 13.80
N ALA A 253 -20.27 -3.19 14.25
CA ALA A 253 -21.70 -3.09 14.55
C ALA A 253 -22.02 -2.10 15.69
N VAL A 254 -21.11 -1.90 16.63
CA VAL A 254 -21.27 -0.88 17.67
C VAL A 254 -21.00 0.52 17.09
N ALA A 255 -20.02 0.68 16.21
CA ALA A 255 -19.76 1.96 15.54
C ALA A 255 -20.89 2.38 14.59
N GLU A 256 -21.58 1.43 13.94
CA GLU A 256 -22.70 1.74 13.03
C GLU A 256 -23.85 2.54 13.69
N VAL A 257 -23.97 2.48 15.01
CA VAL A 257 -25.02 3.18 15.76
C VAL A 257 -24.51 4.40 16.53
N ASP A 258 -23.21 4.69 16.47
CA ASP A 258 -22.60 5.88 17.07
C ASP A 258 -22.76 7.08 16.12
N PRO A 259 -23.42 8.18 16.54
CA PRO A 259 -23.65 9.32 15.66
C PRO A 259 -22.37 10.11 15.31
N ASP A 260 -21.27 9.90 16.03
CA ASP A 260 -20.02 10.64 15.84
C ASP A 260 -18.99 9.87 15.01
N ILE A 261 -19.28 8.62 14.63
CA ILE A 261 -18.37 7.73 13.89
C ILE A 261 -19.00 7.29 12.57
N GLU A 262 -18.24 7.38 11.49
CA GLU A 262 -18.58 6.79 10.20
C GLU A 262 -17.65 5.62 9.86
N ILE A 263 -18.11 4.76 8.93
CA ILE A 263 -17.42 3.56 8.50
C ILE A 263 -17.09 3.67 7.02
N HIS A 264 -15.80 3.64 6.70
CA HIS A 264 -15.32 3.52 5.32
C HIS A 264 -14.93 2.07 5.05
N LYS A 265 -15.56 1.46 4.04
CA LYS A 265 -15.21 0.12 3.56
C LYS A 265 -14.59 0.27 2.18
N PHE A 266 -13.47 -0.40 1.96
CA PHE A 266 -12.71 -0.32 0.72
C PHE A 266 -12.14 -1.68 0.35
N LEU A 267 -11.66 -1.82 -0.88
CA LEU A 267 -11.00 -3.03 -1.33
C LEU A 267 -9.49 -2.83 -1.24
N ASN A 268 -8.81 -3.67 -0.47
CA ASN A 268 -7.36 -3.65 -0.39
C ASN A 268 -6.78 -4.24 -1.68
N ASP A 269 -5.61 -3.76 -2.11
CA ASP A 269 -4.91 -4.32 -3.26
C ASP A 269 -4.28 -5.70 -2.95
N TYR A 270 -4.41 -6.20 -1.74
CA TYR A 270 -3.90 -7.50 -1.31
C TYR A 270 -4.85 -8.66 -1.67
N TRP A 271 -4.34 -9.66 -2.41
CA TRP A 271 -5.08 -10.87 -2.75
C TRP A 271 -4.46 -12.12 -2.13
N MET A 272 -5.33 -13.03 -1.71
CA MET A 272 -4.96 -14.35 -1.20
C MET A 272 -5.10 -15.41 -2.28
N TYR A 273 -4.22 -16.40 -2.23
CA TYR A 273 -4.17 -17.50 -3.18
C TYR A 273 -3.81 -18.82 -2.53
N LEU A 274 -4.23 -19.89 -3.20
CA LEU A 274 -3.72 -21.22 -3.00
C LEU A 274 -2.60 -21.48 -4.02
N GLY A 275 -1.39 -21.72 -3.52
CA GLY A 275 -0.20 -21.98 -4.31
C GLY A 275 0.08 -23.47 -4.35
N LEU A 276 -0.13 -24.09 -5.51
CA LEU A 276 0.19 -25.50 -5.76
C LEU A 276 1.62 -25.60 -6.27
N ASN A 277 2.50 -26.36 -5.62
CA ASN A 277 3.88 -26.53 -6.08
C ASN A 277 3.93 -27.32 -7.38
N GLN A 278 3.97 -26.62 -8.52
CA GLN A 278 3.95 -27.17 -9.88
C GLN A 278 5.25 -27.91 -10.24
N ARG A 279 6.23 -27.95 -9.32
CA ARG A 279 7.40 -28.82 -9.43
C ARG A 279 7.07 -30.28 -9.07
N ARG A 280 5.90 -30.53 -8.45
CA ARG A 280 5.41 -31.85 -8.04
C ARG A 280 4.20 -32.27 -8.87
N TYR A 281 4.14 -33.54 -9.24
CA TYR A 281 2.93 -34.13 -9.83
C TYR A 281 1.90 -34.37 -8.71
N PRO A 282 0.58 -34.14 -8.92
CA PRO A 282 -0.08 -33.65 -10.13
C PRO A 282 -0.28 -32.14 -10.24
N ASN A 283 0.27 -31.34 -9.32
CA ASN A 283 0.13 -29.87 -9.29
C ASN A 283 0.56 -29.18 -10.60
N ASN A 284 1.43 -29.80 -11.38
CA ASN A 284 1.89 -29.32 -12.69
C ASN A 284 0.84 -29.45 -13.81
N ILE A 285 -0.25 -30.20 -13.62
CA ILE A 285 -1.32 -30.38 -14.60
C ILE A 285 -2.32 -29.23 -14.54
N VAL A 286 -2.44 -28.47 -15.62
CA VAL A 286 -3.34 -27.29 -15.72
C VAL A 286 -4.79 -27.67 -15.39
N GLU A 287 -5.30 -28.73 -16.00
CA GLU A 287 -6.69 -29.17 -15.79
C GLU A 287 -6.96 -29.62 -14.34
N PHE A 288 -5.95 -30.10 -13.61
CA PHE A 288 -6.06 -30.36 -12.18
C PHE A 288 -6.19 -29.07 -11.39
N ARG A 289 -5.34 -28.07 -11.66
CA ARG A 289 -5.44 -26.75 -11.01
C ARG A 289 -6.79 -26.09 -11.25
N LYS A 290 -7.32 -26.18 -12.47
CA LYS A 290 -8.67 -25.68 -12.79
C LYS A 290 -9.76 -26.43 -12.02
N ALA A 291 -9.66 -27.75 -11.89
CA ALA A 291 -10.59 -28.55 -11.10
C ALA A 291 -10.55 -28.19 -9.61
N VAL A 292 -9.35 -28.00 -9.04
CA VAL A 292 -9.16 -27.55 -7.65
C VAL A 292 -9.82 -26.18 -7.44
N LEU A 293 -9.57 -25.19 -8.29
CA LEU A 293 -10.18 -23.86 -8.15
C LEU A 293 -11.71 -23.90 -8.31
N THR A 294 -12.22 -24.67 -9.28
CA THR A 294 -13.67 -24.89 -9.50
C THR A 294 -14.33 -25.59 -8.31
N GLY A 295 -13.58 -26.40 -7.55
CA GLY A 295 -14.05 -27.08 -6.36
C GLY A 295 -14.17 -26.18 -5.13
N ILE A 296 -13.59 -24.98 -5.13
CA ILE A 296 -13.54 -24.10 -3.94
C ILE A 296 -14.66 -23.05 -3.99
N ASN A 297 -15.49 -23.00 -2.95
CA ASN A 297 -16.47 -21.91 -2.79
C ASN A 297 -15.81 -20.65 -2.23
N ARG A 298 -15.22 -19.85 -3.13
CA ARG A 298 -14.47 -18.63 -2.77
C ARG A 298 -15.32 -17.58 -2.06
N SER A 299 -16.60 -17.46 -2.40
CA SER A 299 -17.53 -16.52 -1.75
C SER A 299 -17.81 -16.92 -0.29
N GLU A 300 -18.02 -18.21 -0.03
CA GLU A 300 -18.25 -18.70 1.34
C GLU A 300 -17.00 -18.58 2.22
N ILE A 301 -15.80 -18.72 1.65
CA ILE A 301 -14.55 -18.38 2.36
C ILE A 301 -14.54 -16.91 2.78
N ILE A 302 -14.95 -15.98 1.91
CA ILE A 302 -15.03 -14.55 2.25
C ILE A 302 -16.05 -14.33 3.37
N ASP A 303 -17.24 -14.91 3.24
CA ASP A 303 -18.33 -14.72 4.21
C ASP A 303 -17.96 -15.23 5.60
N ILE A 304 -17.35 -16.42 5.68
CA ILE A 304 -17.05 -17.10 6.95
C ILE A 304 -15.70 -16.66 7.51
N ALA A 305 -14.61 -16.83 6.75
CA ALA A 305 -13.25 -16.64 7.25
C ALA A 305 -12.79 -15.18 7.17
N ARG A 306 -13.43 -14.34 6.33
CA ARG A 306 -13.13 -12.90 6.20
C ARG A 306 -14.28 -12.01 6.65
N TYR A 307 -15.27 -12.56 7.33
CA TYR A 307 -16.42 -11.80 7.87
C TYR A 307 -17.18 -11.01 6.80
N GLY A 308 -17.26 -11.53 5.57
CA GLY A 308 -17.89 -10.86 4.43
C GLY A 308 -17.05 -9.71 3.85
N ARG A 309 -15.77 -9.59 4.22
CA ARG A 309 -14.89 -8.50 3.77
C ARG A 309 -14.00 -8.96 2.63
N GLY A 310 -14.29 -8.46 1.44
CA GLY A 310 -13.50 -8.70 0.24
C GLY A 310 -14.37 -9.13 -0.92
N ILE A 311 -13.72 -9.50 -2.02
CA ILE A 311 -14.38 -10.03 -3.20
C ILE A 311 -13.57 -11.18 -3.78
N THR A 312 -14.23 -12.05 -4.53
CA THR A 312 -13.55 -13.15 -5.22
C THR A 312 -12.52 -12.59 -6.19
N SER A 313 -11.32 -13.17 -6.19
CA SER A 313 -10.27 -12.72 -7.09
C SER A 313 -10.46 -13.33 -8.49
N PRO A 314 -10.31 -12.57 -9.58
CA PRO A 314 -10.33 -13.11 -10.94
C PRO A 314 -9.17 -14.10 -11.16
N ALA A 315 -9.34 -15.03 -12.11
CA ALA A 315 -8.34 -16.05 -12.42
C ALA A 315 -7.02 -15.47 -12.98
N SER A 316 -7.09 -14.27 -13.59
CA SER A 316 -5.93 -13.49 -14.02
C SER A 316 -5.07 -12.95 -12.88
N CYS A 317 -5.56 -13.02 -11.62
CA CYS A 317 -4.94 -12.42 -10.43
C CYS A 317 -4.85 -10.89 -10.47
N SER A 318 -5.45 -10.22 -11.46
CA SER A 318 -5.52 -8.76 -11.53
C SER A 318 -6.59 -8.20 -10.60
N LEU A 319 -6.40 -6.94 -10.17
CA LEU A 319 -7.47 -6.20 -9.51
C LEU A 319 -8.70 -6.13 -10.44
N PRO A 320 -9.91 -6.46 -9.96
CA PRO A 320 -11.11 -6.55 -10.79
C PRO A 320 -11.75 -5.18 -11.08
N TYR A 321 -10.94 -4.14 -11.23
CA TYR A 321 -11.35 -2.77 -11.53
C TYR A 321 -10.16 -1.96 -12.05
N GLY A 322 -10.43 -0.75 -12.52
CA GLY A 322 -9.43 0.16 -13.06
C GLY A 322 -9.27 0.04 -14.57
N GLU A 323 -8.43 0.91 -15.14
CA GLU A 323 -8.21 1.03 -16.59
C GLU A 323 -7.57 -0.23 -17.18
N TRP A 324 -6.77 -0.95 -16.39
CA TRP A 324 -5.96 -2.07 -16.85
C TRP A 324 -6.58 -3.46 -16.67
N TYR A 325 -7.81 -3.51 -16.16
CA TYR A 325 -8.51 -4.77 -15.91
C TYR A 325 -9.27 -5.25 -17.15
N ASN A 326 -9.04 -6.51 -17.54
CA ASN A 326 -9.84 -7.20 -18.55
C ASN A 326 -11.03 -7.90 -17.88
N PRO A 327 -12.29 -7.42 -18.07
CA PRO A 327 -13.46 -8.08 -17.52
C PRO A 327 -13.86 -9.36 -18.26
N ASP A 328 -13.36 -9.57 -19.49
CA ASP A 328 -13.73 -10.68 -20.37
C ASP A 328 -12.79 -11.90 -20.22
N ILE A 329 -12.44 -12.25 -18.98
CA ILE A 329 -11.55 -13.39 -18.69
C ILE A 329 -12.32 -14.66 -18.27
N THR A 330 -11.68 -15.82 -18.45
CA THR A 330 -12.23 -17.11 -17.99
C THR A 330 -12.47 -17.10 -16.48
N GLU A 331 -13.71 -17.40 -16.06
CA GLU A 331 -14.08 -17.60 -14.66
C GLU A 331 -14.23 -19.09 -14.30
N TYR A 332 -13.86 -19.43 -13.07
CA TYR A 332 -14.02 -20.77 -12.50
C TYR A 332 -15.03 -20.71 -11.35
N ASP A 333 -16.31 -20.82 -11.71
CA ASP A 333 -17.41 -20.83 -10.74
C ASP A 333 -17.40 -22.08 -9.88
N TYR A 334 -17.76 -21.92 -8.60
CA TYR A 334 -17.85 -23.03 -7.67
C TYR A 334 -18.86 -24.08 -8.14
N SER A 335 -18.39 -25.30 -8.36
CA SER A 335 -19.23 -26.45 -8.70
C SER A 335 -18.50 -27.76 -8.43
N VAL A 336 -18.88 -28.42 -7.33
CA VAL A 336 -18.41 -29.78 -6.99
C VAL A 336 -18.64 -30.75 -8.15
N ALA A 337 -19.79 -30.65 -8.83
CA ALA A 337 -20.11 -31.53 -9.96
C ALA A 337 -19.17 -31.31 -11.16
N ASN A 338 -18.86 -30.05 -11.50
CA ASN A 338 -17.95 -29.74 -12.62
C ASN A 338 -16.51 -30.12 -12.25
N ALA A 339 -16.06 -29.82 -11.04
CA ALA A 339 -14.74 -30.20 -10.56
C ALA A 339 -14.54 -31.72 -10.61
N ASN A 340 -15.51 -32.50 -10.11
CA ASN A 340 -15.51 -33.97 -10.22
C ASN A 340 -15.47 -34.43 -11.69
N ALA A 341 -16.26 -33.82 -12.58
CA ALA A 341 -16.24 -34.17 -14.00
C ALA A 341 -14.89 -33.86 -14.67
N MET A 342 -14.20 -32.79 -14.26
CA MET A 342 -12.85 -32.45 -14.74
C MET A 342 -11.81 -33.48 -14.27
N LEU A 343 -11.89 -33.93 -13.01
CA LEU A 343 -11.04 -35.00 -12.48
C LEU A 343 -11.32 -36.35 -13.15
N ASP A 344 -12.60 -36.67 -13.38
CA ASP A 344 -13.01 -37.88 -14.11
C ASP A 344 -12.48 -37.88 -15.56
N ALA A 345 -12.44 -36.71 -16.22
CA ALA A 345 -11.90 -36.57 -17.57
C ALA A 345 -10.37 -36.83 -17.64
N LEU A 346 -9.65 -36.63 -16.53
CA LEU A 346 -8.26 -37.04 -16.37
C LEU A 346 -8.11 -38.55 -16.06
N GLY A 347 -9.23 -39.23 -15.83
CA GLY A 347 -9.28 -40.64 -15.44
C GLY A 347 -8.82 -40.86 -14.01
N TRP A 348 -8.99 -39.86 -13.14
CA TRP A 348 -8.60 -39.93 -11.73
C TRP A 348 -9.85 -40.22 -10.92
N VAL A 349 -9.90 -41.39 -10.29
CA VAL A 349 -11.10 -41.94 -9.66
C VAL A 349 -10.66 -42.64 -8.38
N ASP A 350 -11.54 -42.70 -7.39
CA ASP A 350 -11.34 -43.52 -6.18
C ASP A 350 -11.49 -45.00 -6.56
N THR A 351 -10.37 -45.74 -6.51
CA THR A 351 -10.31 -47.15 -6.89
C THR A 351 -10.40 -48.13 -5.73
N ASP A 352 -10.09 -47.70 -4.51
CA ASP A 352 -10.07 -48.54 -3.32
C ASP A 352 -11.19 -48.23 -2.30
N LEU A 353 -12.07 -47.28 -2.63
CA LEU A 353 -13.27 -46.86 -1.92
C LEU A 353 -12.98 -46.22 -0.56
N ASP A 354 -11.89 -45.45 -0.47
CA ASP A 354 -11.52 -44.67 0.72
C ASP A 354 -11.96 -43.20 0.68
N ASP A 355 -12.76 -42.84 -0.34
CA ASP A 355 -13.25 -41.49 -0.66
C ASP A 355 -12.17 -40.54 -1.22
N ILE A 356 -10.92 -41.00 -1.39
CA ILE A 356 -9.83 -40.23 -1.98
C ILE A 356 -9.51 -40.76 -3.39
N ARG A 357 -9.36 -39.85 -4.35
CA ARG A 357 -9.07 -40.23 -5.73
C ARG A 357 -7.61 -40.61 -5.90
N GLU A 358 -7.37 -41.59 -6.75
CA GLU A 358 -6.05 -41.87 -7.31
C GLU A 358 -5.99 -41.45 -8.76
N THR A 359 -4.84 -40.90 -9.14
CA THR A 359 -4.53 -40.58 -10.53
C THR A 359 -4.37 -41.86 -11.35
N SER A 360 -4.41 -41.74 -12.68
CA SER A 360 -4.27 -42.88 -13.59
C SER A 360 -2.94 -43.63 -13.47
N ASN A 361 -1.93 -43.07 -12.79
CA ASN A 361 -0.66 -43.72 -12.49
C ASN A 361 -0.58 -44.32 -11.07
N GLY A 362 -1.65 -44.23 -10.28
CA GLY A 362 -1.73 -44.72 -8.90
C GLY A 362 -1.26 -43.74 -7.83
N THR A 363 -0.97 -42.48 -8.16
CA THR A 363 -0.70 -41.44 -7.14
C THR A 363 -2.01 -41.07 -6.44
N VAL A 364 -2.06 -41.21 -5.11
CA VAL A 364 -3.17 -40.75 -4.27
C VAL A 364 -3.15 -39.22 -4.19
N LEU A 365 -4.32 -38.58 -4.26
CA LEU A 365 -4.46 -37.13 -4.15
C LEU A 365 -4.47 -36.68 -2.68
N GLU A 366 -3.31 -36.74 -2.02
CA GLU A 366 -3.08 -36.28 -0.64
C GLU A 366 -2.01 -35.18 -0.62
N PHE A 367 -2.27 -34.06 0.07
CA PHE A 367 -1.35 -32.91 0.11
C PHE A 367 -1.28 -32.24 1.49
N GLU A 368 -0.10 -31.78 1.87
CA GLU A 368 0.06 -30.83 2.99
C GLU A 368 -0.18 -29.39 2.51
N LEU A 369 -1.05 -28.65 3.21
CA LEU A 369 -1.30 -27.22 2.99
C LEU A 369 -0.68 -26.39 4.12
N VAL A 370 0.45 -25.74 3.84
CA VAL A 370 1.10 -24.85 4.81
C VAL A 370 0.51 -23.44 4.79
N VAL A 371 0.32 -22.87 5.97
CA VAL A 371 -0.22 -21.52 6.16
C VAL A 371 0.43 -20.86 7.39
N SER A 372 0.50 -19.54 7.42
CA SER A 372 1.05 -18.82 8.58
C SER A 372 0.16 -19.02 9.80
N ALA A 373 0.73 -19.54 10.90
CA ALA A 373 0.04 -19.73 12.17
C ALA A 373 -0.34 -18.40 12.84
N ASP A 374 0.29 -17.30 12.44
CA ASP A 374 0.06 -15.96 12.99
C ASP A 374 -1.13 -15.25 12.32
N ALA A 375 -1.72 -15.84 11.27
CA ALA A 375 -2.85 -15.29 10.51
C ALA A 375 -4.09 -16.18 10.64
N GLN A 376 -4.87 -15.99 11.71
CA GLN A 376 -5.98 -16.87 12.06
C GLN A 376 -7.05 -16.96 10.96
N GLU A 377 -7.40 -15.84 10.32
CA GLU A 377 -8.36 -15.82 9.20
C GLU A 377 -7.86 -16.65 8.01
N SER A 378 -6.55 -16.69 7.78
CA SER A 378 -5.95 -17.53 6.74
C SER A 378 -5.99 -19.01 7.09
N VAL A 379 -5.78 -19.36 8.37
CA VAL A 379 -5.94 -20.74 8.85
C VAL A 379 -7.40 -21.21 8.69
N ASP A 380 -8.37 -20.34 8.98
CA ASP A 380 -9.78 -20.66 8.83
C ASP A 380 -10.19 -20.78 7.36
N SER A 381 -9.64 -19.94 6.46
CA SER A 381 -9.76 -20.14 5.01
C SER A 381 -9.24 -21.52 4.57
N CYS A 382 -8.07 -21.95 5.08
CA CYS A 382 -7.50 -23.26 4.73
C CYS A 382 -8.34 -24.44 5.19
N ARG A 383 -9.03 -24.33 6.35
CA ARG A 383 -9.92 -25.37 6.86
C ARG A 383 -11.15 -25.54 5.96
N LEU A 384 -11.72 -24.44 5.49
CA LEU A 384 -12.80 -24.50 4.49
C LEU A 384 -12.31 -25.12 3.17
N ILE A 385 -11.12 -24.75 2.71
CA ILE A 385 -10.50 -25.37 1.53
C ILE A 385 -10.33 -26.88 1.72
N GLN A 386 -9.86 -27.33 2.89
CA GLN A 386 -9.75 -28.75 3.22
C GLN A 386 -11.10 -29.48 3.07
N GLU A 387 -12.19 -28.90 3.56
CA GLU A 387 -13.54 -29.47 3.41
C GLU A 387 -13.97 -29.55 1.94
N TYR A 388 -13.77 -28.49 1.15
CA TYR A 388 -14.11 -28.49 -0.28
C TYR A 388 -13.27 -29.47 -1.10
N MET A 389 -12.01 -29.71 -0.71
CA MET A 389 -11.15 -30.67 -1.40
C MET A 389 -11.61 -32.10 -1.15
N LEU A 390 -12.07 -32.42 0.05
CA LEU A 390 -12.66 -33.72 0.36
C LEU A 390 -13.93 -33.98 -0.47
N ASP A 391 -14.77 -32.98 -0.71
CA ASP A 391 -15.98 -33.09 -1.56
C ASP A 391 -15.69 -33.48 -3.02
N ILE A 392 -14.44 -33.29 -3.48
CA ILE A 392 -13.98 -33.71 -4.80
C ILE A 392 -12.97 -34.85 -4.76
N GLY A 393 -12.79 -35.49 -3.59
CA GLY A 393 -11.94 -36.66 -3.38
C GLY A 393 -10.44 -36.33 -3.34
N ILE A 394 -10.07 -35.23 -2.71
CA ILE A 394 -8.68 -34.82 -2.47
C ILE A 394 -8.49 -34.64 -0.96
N ASP A 395 -7.55 -35.34 -0.36
CA ASP A 395 -7.20 -35.14 1.05
C ASP A 395 -6.19 -34.00 1.19
N VAL A 396 -6.53 -33.00 2.00
CA VAL A 396 -5.65 -31.87 2.30
C VAL A 396 -5.49 -31.76 3.80
N THR A 397 -4.26 -31.84 4.29
CA THR A 397 -3.96 -31.62 5.70
C THR A 397 -3.42 -30.20 5.92
N VAL A 398 -4.19 -29.37 6.64
CA VAL A 398 -3.76 -28.01 6.99
C VAL A 398 -2.68 -28.06 8.08
N ASN A 399 -1.52 -27.46 7.79
CA ASN A 399 -0.39 -27.38 8.71
C ASN A 399 0.01 -25.90 8.98
N PRO A 400 -0.53 -25.28 10.04
CA PRO A 400 -0.14 -23.94 10.45
C PRO A 400 1.28 -23.92 11.02
N ILE A 401 2.16 -23.09 10.46
CA ILE A 401 3.56 -22.93 10.88
C ILE A 401 3.93 -21.44 11.00
N LEU A 402 4.95 -21.10 11.79
CA LEU A 402 5.40 -19.71 11.95
C LEU A 402 5.88 -19.10 10.63
N TRP A 403 5.65 -17.81 10.42
CA TRP A 403 6.03 -17.10 9.18
C TRP A 403 7.51 -17.28 8.82
N ASP A 404 8.41 -17.12 9.80
CA ASP A 404 9.86 -17.24 9.63
C ASP A 404 10.31 -18.65 9.20
N VAL A 405 9.45 -19.65 9.34
CA VAL A 405 9.66 -21.02 8.84
C VAL A 405 8.99 -21.22 7.48
N LEU A 406 7.78 -20.68 7.32
CA LEU A 406 6.99 -20.82 6.10
C LEU A 406 7.66 -20.14 4.90
N TRP A 407 8.08 -18.89 5.06
CA TRP A 407 8.60 -18.09 3.95
C TRP A 407 9.84 -18.73 3.28
N PRO A 408 10.87 -19.17 4.02
CA PRO A 408 11.97 -19.93 3.44
C PRO A 408 11.56 -21.29 2.86
N LYS A 409 10.59 -21.99 3.47
CA LYS A 409 10.10 -23.31 3.00
C LYS A 409 9.51 -23.22 1.59
N VAL A 410 8.81 -22.13 1.28
CA VAL A 410 8.21 -21.89 -0.05
C VAL A 410 9.18 -21.31 -1.08
N GLY A 411 10.41 -20.96 -0.68
CA GLY A 411 11.47 -20.46 -1.55
C GLY A 411 11.91 -19.02 -1.29
N GLY A 412 11.20 -18.29 -0.42
CA GLY A 412 11.51 -16.90 -0.13
C GLY A 412 12.88 -16.67 0.51
N ASN A 413 13.39 -15.44 0.38
CA ASN A 413 14.74 -15.03 0.78
C ASN A 413 15.86 -15.78 0.02
N GLY A 414 15.60 -16.17 -1.23
CA GLY A 414 16.53 -16.94 -2.05
C GLY A 414 16.87 -18.32 -1.48
N ALA A 415 16.04 -18.85 -0.58
CA ALA A 415 16.32 -20.13 0.09
C ALA A 415 16.30 -21.32 -0.88
N GLY A 416 15.52 -21.22 -1.97
CA GLY A 416 15.46 -22.23 -3.04
C GLY A 416 14.98 -23.61 -2.59
N VAL A 417 14.43 -23.73 -1.38
CA VAL A 417 14.05 -25.02 -0.78
C VAL A 417 12.80 -25.59 -1.47
N HIS A 418 11.78 -24.76 -1.69
CA HIS A 418 10.48 -25.11 -2.29
C HIS A 418 9.93 -26.48 -1.83
N ASP A 419 10.12 -26.80 -0.54
CA ASP A 419 9.75 -28.08 0.06
C ASP A 419 8.36 -27.98 0.70
N TYR A 420 7.35 -27.96 -0.15
CA TYR A 420 5.94 -27.93 0.24
C TYR A 420 5.11 -28.55 -0.89
N ASP A 421 3.91 -29.01 -0.56
CA ASP A 421 2.92 -29.40 -1.58
C ASP A 421 2.10 -28.18 -1.94
N TRP A 422 1.28 -27.69 -1.02
CA TRP A 422 0.43 -26.52 -1.21
C TRP A 422 0.75 -25.46 -0.15
N CYS A 423 0.59 -24.19 -0.49
CA CYS A 423 0.69 -23.08 0.46
C CYS A 423 -0.50 -22.14 0.32
N TYR A 424 -0.93 -21.50 1.40
CA TYR A 424 -1.88 -20.40 1.35
C TYR A 424 -1.18 -19.10 1.76
N LEU A 425 -1.09 -18.19 0.81
CA LEU A 425 -0.30 -16.97 0.88
C LEU A 425 -1.07 -15.83 0.21
N GLY A 426 -0.52 -14.62 0.33
CA GLY A 426 -1.06 -13.47 -0.38
C GLY A 426 0.04 -12.60 -0.94
N TRP A 427 -0.33 -11.82 -1.96
CA TRP A 427 0.50 -10.79 -2.56
C TRP A 427 -0.23 -9.47 -2.49
N VAL A 428 0.53 -8.40 -2.28
CA VAL A 428 0.07 -7.04 -2.60
C VAL A 428 -0.11 -6.96 -4.12
N GLY A 429 -1.11 -6.24 -4.61
CA GLY A 429 -1.51 -6.21 -6.02
C GLY A 429 -0.51 -5.55 -6.96
N PHE A 430 0.71 -5.27 -6.51
CA PHE A 430 1.81 -4.65 -7.26
C PHE A 430 1.34 -3.44 -8.08
N TRP A 431 0.43 -2.64 -7.52
CA TRP A 431 -0.11 -1.45 -8.16
C TRP A 431 -0.84 -1.76 -9.47
N SER A 432 -1.54 -2.90 -9.57
CA SER A 432 -2.21 -3.36 -10.79
C SER A 432 -3.32 -2.46 -11.33
N ASP A 433 -3.87 -1.59 -10.48
CA ASP A 433 -4.78 -0.52 -10.87
C ASP A 433 -4.05 0.73 -11.39
N ARG A 434 -2.78 0.92 -11.02
CA ARG A 434 -1.97 2.09 -11.36
C ARG A 434 -1.21 1.92 -12.67
N HIS A 435 -0.76 0.70 -12.97
CA HIS A 435 0.27 0.50 -13.97
C HIS A 435 0.12 -0.81 -14.77
N PRO A 436 0.21 -0.79 -16.13
CA PRO A 436 0.08 -1.97 -16.96
C PRO A 436 1.21 -3.00 -16.79
N ASN A 437 2.32 -2.63 -16.14
CA ASN A 437 3.44 -3.55 -15.85
C ASN A 437 3.21 -4.44 -14.63
N TRP A 438 2.06 -4.37 -13.96
CA TRP A 438 1.81 -5.16 -12.74
C TRP A 438 2.11 -6.65 -12.92
N ALA A 439 1.79 -7.19 -14.11
CA ALA A 439 2.06 -8.59 -14.43
C ALA A 439 3.56 -8.90 -14.53
N SER A 440 4.41 -7.92 -14.90
CA SER A 440 5.86 -8.09 -14.99
C SER A 440 6.49 -8.41 -13.62
N TRP A 441 5.91 -7.93 -12.52
CA TRP A 441 6.46 -8.13 -11.18
C TRP A 441 6.39 -9.59 -10.72
N LEU A 442 5.26 -10.25 -10.98
CA LEU A 442 4.97 -11.59 -10.45
C LEU A 442 5.07 -12.70 -11.51
N PHE A 443 4.75 -12.39 -12.77
CA PHE A 443 4.55 -13.38 -13.82
C PHE A 443 5.67 -13.40 -14.87
N ASN A 444 6.64 -12.49 -14.77
CA ASN A 444 7.82 -12.48 -15.62
C ASN A 444 8.87 -13.48 -15.11
N LYS A 445 9.39 -14.31 -16.01
CA LYS A 445 10.39 -15.32 -15.69
C LYS A 445 11.73 -14.72 -15.26
N ASP A 446 12.07 -13.51 -15.70
CA ASP A 446 13.29 -12.80 -15.30
C ASP A 446 12.94 -11.63 -14.34
N GLY A 447 11.84 -11.76 -13.60
CA GLY A 447 11.27 -10.70 -12.77
C GLY A 447 12.26 -10.01 -11.82
N TRP A 448 11.96 -8.74 -11.49
CA TRP A 448 12.86 -7.83 -10.76
C TRP A 448 13.35 -8.29 -9.39
N TRP A 449 12.64 -9.22 -8.74
CA TRP A 449 13.02 -9.77 -7.44
C TRP A 449 13.84 -11.06 -7.53
N GLY A 450 14.24 -11.47 -8.73
CA GLY A 450 14.74 -12.81 -8.97
C GLY A 450 13.57 -13.80 -9.07
N SER A 451 13.60 -14.64 -10.08
CA SER A 451 12.47 -15.53 -10.41
C SER A 451 12.13 -16.54 -9.32
N ASP A 452 13.08 -16.85 -8.43
CA ASP A 452 12.89 -17.82 -7.35
C ASP A 452 12.10 -17.25 -6.15
N ASP A 453 12.12 -15.93 -5.92
CA ASP A 453 11.48 -15.30 -4.75
C ASP A 453 9.99 -15.00 -4.96
N VAL A 454 9.58 -14.76 -6.21
CA VAL A 454 8.19 -14.38 -6.53
C VAL A 454 7.41 -15.47 -7.25
N ASN A 455 8.04 -16.40 -7.99
CA ASN A 455 7.35 -17.53 -8.62
C ASN A 455 7.20 -18.72 -7.66
N ILE A 456 6.46 -18.49 -6.57
CA ILE A 456 6.30 -19.47 -5.49
C ILE A 456 5.80 -20.82 -6.03
N PRO A 457 4.69 -20.91 -6.80
CA PRO A 457 4.19 -22.17 -7.37
C PRO A 457 5.16 -22.86 -8.33
N GLY A 458 6.15 -22.14 -8.88
CA GLY A 458 7.10 -22.70 -9.85
C GLY A 458 6.51 -22.82 -11.25
N TRP A 459 5.71 -21.84 -11.66
CA TRP A 459 5.10 -21.78 -12.99
C TRP A 459 6.17 -21.77 -14.08
N ASN A 460 6.14 -22.79 -14.94
CA ASN A 460 7.11 -22.94 -16.02
C ASN A 460 6.47 -23.68 -17.20
N SER A 461 5.93 -22.92 -18.15
CA SER A 461 5.23 -23.43 -19.33
C SER A 461 5.61 -22.59 -20.56
N THR A 462 5.19 -23.01 -21.76
CA THR A 462 5.30 -22.15 -22.95
C THR A 462 4.53 -20.83 -22.77
N ILE A 463 3.40 -20.87 -22.04
CA ILE A 463 2.58 -19.69 -21.76
C ILE A 463 3.32 -18.73 -20.83
N SER A 464 4.02 -19.23 -19.79
CA SER A 464 4.81 -18.35 -18.91
C SER A 464 5.89 -17.58 -19.68
N TRP A 465 6.51 -18.19 -20.70
CA TRP A 465 7.46 -17.49 -21.59
C TRP A 465 6.77 -16.45 -22.49
N GLN A 466 5.58 -16.76 -23.00
CA GLN A 466 4.79 -15.81 -23.79
C GLN A 466 4.39 -14.59 -22.95
N VAL A 467 3.91 -14.80 -21.72
CA VAL A 467 3.59 -13.73 -20.77
C VAL A 467 4.83 -12.91 -20.42
N SER A 468 5.99 -13.56 -20.22
CA SER A 468 7.25 -12.84 -19.98
C SER A 468 7.62 -11.94 -21.17
N ASN A 469 7.46 -12.40 -22.42
CA ASN A 469 7.75 -11.57 -23.59
C ASN A 469 6.74 -10.42 -23.75
N LEU A 470 5.44 -10.69 -23.57
CA LEU A 470 4.40 -9.65 -23.66
C LEU A 470 4.57 -8.58 -22.59
N THR A 471 4.84 -8.96 -21.35
CA THR A 471 5.10 -8.00 -20.27
C THR A 471 6.34 -7.15 -20.56
N GLN A 472 7.41 -7.72 -21.12
CA GLN A 472 8.56 -6.94 -21.58
C GLN A 472 8.20 -5.95 -22.71
N GLU A 473 7.37 -6.36 -23.66
CA GLU A 473 6.92 -5.47 -24.74
C GLU A 473 6.01 -4.35 -24.25
N ILE A 474 5.12 -4.62 -23.28
CA ILE A 474 4.22 -3.63 -22.66
C ILE A 474 5.03 -2.51 -22.04
N ILE A 475 6.14 -2.85 -21.37
CA ILE A 475 6.95 -1.85 -20.67
C ILE A 475 7.41 -0.73 -21.60
N TYR A 476 7.74 -1.02 -22.87
CA TYR A 476 8.24 -0.03 -23.83
C TYR A 476 7.20 0.52 -24.80
N GLU A 477 5.95 0.11 -24.68
CA GLU A 477 4.88 0.52 -25.58
C GLU A 477 4.31 1.89 -25.16
N GLN A 478 4.16 2.80 -26.13
CA GLN A 478 3.62 4.14 -25.90
C GLN A 478 2.19 4.29 -26.39
N ASP A 479 1.75 3.44 -27.33
CA ASP A 479 0.36 3.47 -27.77
C ASP A 479 -0.52 2.72 -26.75
N ILE A 480 -1.32 3.51 -26.02
CA ILE A 480 -2.22 3.01 -24.97
C ILE A 480 -3.12 1.87 -25.45
N ASN A 481 -3.57 1.87 -26.70
CA ASN A 481 -4.44 0.81 -27.21
C ASN A 481 -3.67 -0.49 -27.39
N ILE A 482 -2.40 -0.42 -27.83
CA ILE A 482 -1.54 -1.59 -27.96
C ILE A 482 -1.20 -2.15 -26.57
N VAL A 483 -1.01 -1.27 -25.57
CA VAL A 483 -0.83 -1.67 -24.17
C VAL A 483 -2.04 -2.46 -23.68
N HIS A 484 -3.26 -1.96 -23.88
CA HIS A 484 -4.49 -2.67 -23.50
C HIS A 484 -4.57 -4.04 -24.19
N ASP A 485 -4.47 -4.10 -25.52
CA ASP A 485 -4.58 -5.36 -26.28
C ASP A 485 -3.58 -6.42 -25.78
N LYS A 486 -2.34 -6.02 -25.48
CA LYS A 486 -1.31 -6.94 -24.96
C LYS A 486 -1.60 -7.37 -23.53
N LEU A 487 -2.05 -6.45 -22.67
CA LEU A 487 -2.32 -6.73 -21.26
C LEU A 487 -3.57 -7.58 -21.07
N ASP A 488 -4.60 -7.39 -21.89
CA ASP A 488 -5.79 -8.24 -21.93
C ASP A 488 -5.40 -9.69 -22.26
N LEU A 489 -4.54 -9.87 -23.28
CA LEU A 489 -3.99 -11.18 -23.62
C LEU A 489 -3.15 -11.77 -22.48
N VAL A 490 -2.35 -10.97 -21.77
CA VAL A 490 -1.61 -11.44 -20.58
C VAL A 490 -2.57 -11.96 -19.51
N GLN A 491 -3.66 -11.25 -19.23
CA GLN A 491 -4.66 -11.65 -18.25
C GLN A 491 -5.37 -12.95 -18.66
N GLU A 492 -5.75 -13.09 -19.92
CA GLU A 492 -6.34 -14.31 -20.48
C GLU A 492 -5.38 -15.51 -20.33
N LEU A 493 -4.11 -15.34 -20.71
CA LEU A 493 -3.10 -16.39 -20.63
C LEU A 493 -2.85 -16.85 -19.18
N ILE A 494 -2.83 -15.91 -18.23
CA ILE A 494 -2.71 -16.23 -16.80
C ILE A 494 -3.96 -16.98 -16.31
N ALA A 495 -5.17 -16.53 -16.69
CA ALA A 495 -6.42 -17.18 -16.30
C ALA A 495 -6.54 -18.61 -16.86
N ASP A 496 -6.02 -18.85 -18.06
CA ASP A 496 -6.11 -20.14 -18.74
C ASP A 496 -5.05 -21.14 -18.26
N ASP A 497 -3.81 -20.70 -17.97
CA ASP A 497 -2.75 -21.57 -17.45
C ASP A 497 -2.78 -21.68 -15.92
N LEU A 498 -3.50 -20.77 -15.25
CA LEU A 498 -3.79 -20.75 -13.81
C LEU A 498 -2.57 -21.04 -12.92
N PRO A 499 -1.53 -20.18 -12.96
CA PRO A 499 -0.28 -20.41 -12.21
C PRO A 499 -0.45 -20.32 -10.70
N TYR A 500 -1.30 -19.39 -10.27
CA TYR A 500 -1.83 -19.26 -8.92
C TYR A 500 -3.30 -19.65 -8.94
N LEU A 501 -3.84 -20.13 -7.82
CA LEU A 501 -5.28 -20.30 -7.64
C LEU A 501 -5.79 -19.14 -6.78
N PRO A 502 -6.18 -18.02 -7.39
CA PRO A 502 -6.61 -16.83 -6.66
C PRO A 502 -7.94 -17.07 -5.95
N ILE A 503 -7.97 -16.76 -4.65
CA ILE A 503 -9.15 -16.97 -3.79
C ILE A 503 -9.94 -15.67 -3.64
N HIS A 504 -9.35 -14.63 -3.05
CA HIS A 504 -10.05 -13.37 -2.81
C HIS A 504 -9.11 -12.17 -2.66
N PHE A 505 -9.58 -10.98 -3.02
CA PHE A 505 -9.00 -9.72 -2.56
C PHE A 505 -9.55 -9.38 -1.17
N LEU A 506 -8.71 -8.84 -0.29
CA LEU A 506 -9.10 -8.49 1.08
C LEU A 506 -9.94 -7.20 1.10
N GLY A 507 -11.04 -7.20 1.85
CA GLY A 507 -11.77 -5.98 2.18
C GLY A 507 -11.13 -5.27 3.38
N GLY A 508 -10.90 -3.96 3.25
CA GLY A 508 -10.52 -3.08 4.34
C GLY A 508 -11.72 -2.38 4.95
N VAL A 509 -11.65 -2.11 6.25
CA VAL A 509 -12.63 -1.30 6.98
C VAL A 509 -11.87 -0.34 7.87
N THR A 510 -12.26 0.94 7.86
CA THR A 510 -11.74 1.95 8.78
C THR A 510 -12.90 2.73 9.37
N LEU A 511 -12.87 2.92 10.69
CA LEU A 511 -13.75 3.81 11.42
C LEU A 511 -13.09 5.19 11.50
N TYR A 512 -13.87 6.25 11.41
CA TYR A 512 -13.37 7.62 11.62
C TYR A 512 -14.41 8.52 12.27
N ARG A 513 -13.94 9.46 13.08
CA ARG A 513 -14.79 10.46 13.74
C ARG A 513 -15.17 11.60 12.81
N ILE A 514 -16.40 12.09 12.94
CA ILE A 514 -16.98 13.16 12.12
C ILE A 514 -17.48 14.36 12.93
N ASP A 515 -17.24 14.37 14.24
CA ASP A 515 -17.77 15.37 15.17
C ASP A 515 -16.79 16.54 15.43
N GLU A 516 -15.48 16.30 15.30
CA GLU A 516 -14.45 17.33 15.49
C GLU A 516 -13.82 17.81 14.17
N PHE A 517 -13.54 16.88 13.25
CA PHE A 517 -12.83 17.15 12.00
C PHE A 517 -13.69 16.91 10.76
N LYS A 518 -13.45 17.71 9.73
CA LYS A 518 -13.99 17.57 8.37
C LYS A 518 -12.86 17.62 7.35
N GLY A 519 -13.16 17.27 6.10
CA GLY A 519 -12.17 17.26 5.02
C GLY A 519 -11.38 15.95 4.92
N TRP A 520 -11.91 14.87 5.48
CA TRP A 520 -11.39 13.52 5.26
C TRP A 520 -11.46 13.16 3.77
N VAL A 521 -10.36 12.64 3.22
CA VAL A 521 -10.27 12.12 1.86
C VAL A 521 -10.21 10.59 1.95
N MET A 522 -11.18 9.92 1.33
CA MET A 522 -11.27 8.46 1.37
C MET A 522 -10.56 7.86 0.16
N GLY A 523 -9.58 7.01 0.40
CA GLY A 523 -8.94 6.25 -0.67
C GLY A 523 -9.83 5.12 -1.20
N PRO A 524 -9.77 4.79 -2.50
CA PRO A 524 -10.47 3.62 -3.04
C PRO A 524 -9.89 2.30 -2.50
N THR A 525 -8.61 2.32 -2.09
CA THR A 525 -7.86 1.16 -1.59
C THR A 525 -7.28 1.36 -0.19
N SER A 526 -7.61 2.47 0.47
CA SER A 526 -7.06 2.82 1.79
C SER A 526 -8.04 3.59 2.67
N GLY A 527 -7.68 3.73 3.95
CA GLY A 527 -8.46 4.48 4.92
C GLY A 527 -8.28 6.01 4.82
N PRO A 528 -9.04 6.77 5.63
CA PRO A 528 -8.96 8.23 5.70
C PRO A 528 -7.62 8.80 6.19
N ASP A 529 -6.75 8.02 6.82
CA ASP A 529 -5.46 8.55 7.31
C ASP A 529 -4.39 8.44 6.22
N ASN A 530 -4.34 9.45 5.36
CA ASN A 530 -3.52 9.49 4.16
C ASN A 530 -3.03 10.91 3.83
N TRP A 531 -2.09 10.99 2.90
CA TRP A 531 -1.45 12.23 2.47
C TRP A 531 -2.43 13.37 2.16
N GLU A 532 -3.44 13.12 1.34
CA GLU A 532 -4.40 14.16 0.93
C GLU A 532 -5.23 14.65 2.12
N THR A 533 -5.60 13.74 3.04
CA THR A 533 -6.24 14.10 4.30
C THR A 533 -5.32 14.97 5.16
N TRP A 534 -4.04 14.65 5.26
CA TRP A 534 -3.11 15.41 6.13
C TRP A 534 -3.03 16.89 5.79
N ILE A 535 -3.25 17.26 4.52
CA ILE A 535 -3.21 18.65 4.04
C ILE A 535 -4.61 19.27 3.85
N SER A 536 -5.69 18.50 3.99
CA SER A 536 -7.08 18.97 3.77
C SER A 536 -7.98 18.93 5.01
N VAL A 537 -7.67 18.06 5.96
CA VAL A 537 -8.42 17.89 7.21
C VAL A 537 -8.30 19.14 8.08
N GLN A 538 -9.44 19.55 8.63
CA GLN A 538 -9.55 20.76 9.45
C GLN A 538 -10.66 20.62 10.47
N LEU A 539 -10.65 21.47 11.50
CA LEU A 539 -11.71 21.49 12.50
C LEU A 539 -13.05 21.92 11.89
N ILE A 540 -14.14 21.37 12.44
CA ILE A 540 -15.50 21.82 12.12
C ILE A 540 -15.78 23.18 12.75
N ASN A 541 -15.29 23.37 13.98
CA ASN A 541 -15.43 24.59 14.76
C ASN A 541 -14.04 25.13 15.11
N PRO A 542 -13.84 26.46 15.18
CA PRO A 542 -12.58 27.01 15.67
C PRO A 542 -12.23 26.44 17.04
N PRO A 543 -10.93 26.26 17.36
CA PRO A 543 -10.54 25.89 18.71
C PRO A 543 -11.21 26.84 19.70
N ALA A 544 -11.71 26.31 20.82
CA ALA A 544 -12.23 27.16 21.87
C ALA A 544 -11.14 28.20 22.20
N GLU A 545 -11.46 29.50 22.14
CA GLU A 545 -10.53 30.54 22.59
C GLU A 545 -10.08 30.12 23.98
N GLU A 546 -8.80 29.72 24.12
CA GLU A 546 -8.17 29.68 25.43
C GLU A 546 -8.27 31.12 25.94
N THR A 547 -9.28 31.38 26.77
CA THR A 547 -9.35 32.63 27.52
C THR A 547 -8.00 32.79 28.18
N ALA A 548 -7.24 33.79 27.74
CA ALA A 548 -5.89 34.10 28.19
C ALA A 548 -5.84 34.13 29.72
N GLY A 549 -5.52 32.96 30.28
CA GLY A 549 -5.46 32.65 31.69
C GLY A 549 -4.12 32.04 32.05
N PHE A 550 -3.12 32.10 31.17
CA PHE A 550 -1.73 31.80 31.48
C PHE A 550 -1.04 33.02 32.10
N GLY A 551 -1.55 33.42 33.27
CA GLY A 551 -0.82 34.19 34.25
C GLY A 551 -0.19 33.26 35.28
N ILE A 552 1.11 32.97 35.12
CA ILE A 552 2.02 32.51 36.19
C ILE A 552 1.79 31.08 36.70
N ILE A 553 2.21 30.06 35.95
CA ILE A 553 2.80 28.82 36.52
C ILE A 553 3.93 28.32 35.61
N MET A 554 4.99 29.11 35.43
CA MET A 554 6.29 28.62 34.91
C MET A 554 7.43 29.41 35.54
N ALA A 555 7.64 29.22 36.85
CA ALA A 555 8.86 29.69 37.53
C ALA A 555 9.08 29.04 38.92
N VAL A 556 8.94 27.72 39.08
CA VAL A 556 9.53 27.03 40.25
C VAL A 556 9.92 25.59 39.89
N LEU A 557 10.98 25.37 39.12
CA LEU A 557 11.73 24.10 39.15
C LEU A 557 13.19 24.21 38.62
N SER A 558 13.80 25.40 38.70
CA SER A 558 15.20 25.59 38.29
C SER A 558 15.96 26.56 39.19
N THR A 559 15.90 26.39 40.52
CA THR A 559 16.92 26.98 41.42
C THR A 559 17.00 26.28 42.78
N VAL A 560 17.52 25.05 42.84
CA VAL A 560 18.13 24.52 44.08
C VAL A 560 19.44 23.83 43.74
N ALA A 561 20.44 24.64 43.40
CA ALA A 561 21.84 24.27 43.58
C ALA A 561 22.62 25.54 43.92
N VAL A 562 23.49 25.43 44.93
CA VAL A 562 24.46 26.42 45.40
C VAL A 562 23.91 27.51 46.34
N ILE A 563 24.04 27.26 47.65
CA ILE A 563 24.75 28.08 48.67
C ILE A 563 24.36 27.55 50.05
N GLY A 564 25.31 26.99 50.82
CA GLY A 564 25.00 26.56 52.18
C GLY A 564 26.09 25.91 53.04
N PHE A 565 27.37 25.98 52.69
CA PHE A 565 28.46 25.56 53.59
C PHE A 565 29.21 26.80 54.12
N ALA A 566 28.72 27.39 55.21
CA ALA A 566 29.55 28.13 56.18
C ALA A 566 28.79 28.52 57.46
N ARG A 567 29.11 27.78 58.54
CA ARG A 567 29.29 28.23 59.93
C ARG A 567 28.10 28.87 60.69
N ARG A 568 27.71 28.17 61.77
CA ARG A 568 27.63 28.77 63.12
C ARG A 568 28.29 27.88 64.18
N ARG A 569 29.25 28.48 64.89
CA ARG A 569 29.91 28.00 66.12
C ARG A 569 29.01 28.17 67.35
N ARG A 570 29.36 27.41 68.41
CA ARG A 570 29.00 27.45 69.86
C ARG A 570 28.11 26.26 70.23
N LYS A 571 28.47 25.36 71.15
CA LYS A 571 29.49 25.30 72.21
C LYS A 571 30.28 24.00 72.12
#